data_AF-A0A426ZQI7-F1
#
_entry.id   AF-A0A426ZQI7-F1
#
_cell.length_a   1.000
_cell.length_b   1.000
_cell.length_c   1.000
_cell.angle_alpha   90.00
_cell.angle_beta   90.00
_cell.angle_gamma   90.00
#
_symmetry.space_group_name_H-M   'P 1'
#
loop_
_entity.id
_entity.type
_entity.pdbx_description
1 polymer ?
#
loop_
_entity_poly.entity_id
_entity_poly.type
_entity_poly.pdbx_seq_one_letter_code
_entity_poly.pdbx_strand_id
1 'polypeptide(L)'
;MQLHEFVIVFGVFMLILAQIPSFHSLRHINLVSLLLCLSYSACAAAGSIHAGTNAPQRDYSRPGNGQDRLFGALNAIAIIATTYGNGIIPEIQATAAPPVTGKMFKGLCLCYAVVVTTFFSVAISGYWAFGNRAQGYVLANFDLEDGTTLVPKWFLAMTTLLTLLQLAAVGVVRITPTGSFHV
;
A
#
# COMPACT_ATOMS: atom_id res chain seq x y z
N MET A 1 16.11 17.79 -7.28
CA MET A 1 15.38 18.11 -6.04
C MET A 1 15.89 17.17 -4.97
N GLN A 2 16.33 17.70 -3.82
CA GLN A 2 16.74 16.87 -2.70
C GLN A 2 15.50 16.31 -1.96
N LEU A 3 15.67 15.20 -1.24
CA LEU A 3 14.58 14.53 -0.53
C LEU A 3 13.86 15.49 0.45
N HIS A 4 14.61 16.32 1.16
CA HIS A 4 14.05 17.26 2.14
C HIS A 4 13.18 18.34 1.48
N GLU A 5 13.56 18.84 0.30
CA GLU A 5 12.77 19.80 -0.47
C GLU A 5 11.45 19.18 -0.91
N PHE A 6 11.49 17.93 -1.39
CA PHE A 6 10.29 17.19 -1.76
C PHE A 6 9.35 16.99 -0.56
N VAL A 7 9.89 16.58 0.59
CA VAL A 7 9.10 16.37 1.82
C VAL A 7 8.42 17.67 2.27
N ILE A 8 9.12 18.80 2.23
CA ILE A 8 8.55 20.10 2.59
C ILE A 8 7.42 20.48 1.63
N VAL A 9 7.64 20.37 0.32
CA VAL A 9 6.61 20.72 -0.69
C VAL A 9 5.39 19.81 -0.56
N PHE A 10 5.59 18.51 -0.41
CA PHE A 10 4.50 17.55 -0.24
C PHE A 10 3.75 17.78 1.08
N GLY A 11 4.46 18.13 2.16
CA GLY A 11 3.85 18.49 3.44
C GLY A 11 2.98 19.73 3.35
N VAL A 12 3.45 20.80 2.69
CA VAL A 12 2.65 22.01 2.45
C VAL A 12 1.42 21.69 1.59
N PHE A 13 1.58 20.89 0.55
CA PHE A 13 0.47 20.42 -0.27
C PHE A 13 -0.60 19.69 0.58
N MET A 14 -0.17 18.80 1.47
CA MET A 14 -1.08 18.10 2.41
C MET A 14 -1.80 19.07 3.36
N LEU A 15 -1.14 20.13 3.84
CA LEU A 15 -1.77 21.14 4.70
C LEU A 15 -2.85 21.93 3.97
N ILE A 16 -2.66 22.23 2.69
CA ILE A 16 -3.66 22.88 1.84
C ILE A 16 -4.86 21.95 1.64
N LEU A 17 -4.60 20.69 1.29
CA LEU A 17 -5.63 19.67 1.10
C LEU A 17 -6.43 19.40 2.38
N ALA A 18 -5.81 19.52 3.56
CA ALA A 18 -6.48 19.40 4.85
C ALA A 18 -7.54 20.48 5.13
N GLN A 19 -7.55 21.58 4.37
CA GLN A 19 -8.55 22.63 4.54
C GLN A 19 -9.91 22.30 3.89
N ILE A 20 -10.06 21.17 3.18
CA ILE A 20 -11.29 20.80 2.45
C ILE A 20 -12.37 20.29 3.44
N PRO A 21 -13.45 21.05 3.72
CA PRO A 21 -14.35 20.78 4.84
C PRO A 21 -15.64 20.06 4.39
N SER A 22 -15.55 18.91 3.71
CA SER A 22 -16.71 18.28 3.05
C SER A 22 -16.81 16.76 3.25
N PHE A 23 -17.82 16.31 4.01
CA PHE A 23 -18.17 14.90 4.20
C PHE A 23 -18.60 14.19 2.91
N HIS A 24 -19.33 14.87 2.02
CA HIS A 24 -19.74 14.29 0.74
C HIS A 24 -18.52 14.00 -0.14
N SER A 25 -17.51 14.87 -0.10
CA SER A 25 -16.23 14.64 -0.79
C SER A 25 -15.46 13.46 -0.20
N LEU A 26 -15.48 13.24 1.12
CA LEU A 26 -14.74 12.14 1.76
C LEU A 26 -15.12 10.75 1.22
N ARG A 27 -16.42 10.51 0.95
CA ARG A 27 -16.85 9.24 0.33
C ARG A 27 -16.20 9.03 -1.04
N HIS A 28 -16.20 10.06 -1.88
CA HIS A 28 -15.64 9.99 -3.22
C HIS A 28 -14.11 9.93 -3.21
N ILE A 29 -13.47 10.69 -2.30
CA ILE A 29 -12.01 10.65 -2.08
C ILE A 29 -11.59 9.25 -1.63
N ASN A 30 -12.34 8.60 -0.74
CA ASN A 30 -12.04 7.24 -0.31
C ASN A 30 -12.22 6.20 -1.43
N LEU A 31 -13.23 6.37 -2.30
CA LEU A 31 -13.41 5.51 -3.46
C LEU A 31 -12.27 5.69 -4.48
N VAL A 32 -11.90 6.93 -4.78
CA VAL A 32 -10.75 7.25 -5.65
C VAL A 32 -9.48 6.66 -5.04
N SER A 33 -9.33 6.78 -3.72
CA SER A 33 -8.20 6.22 -3.00
C SER A 33 -8.11 4.69 -3.17
N LEU A 34 -9.22 3.98 -2.97
CA LEU A 34 -9.27 2.54 -3.23
C LEU A 34 -8.86 2.19 -4.66
N LEU A 35 -9.34 2.92 -5.66
CA LEU A 35 -9.01 2.67 -7.07
C LEU A 35 -7.54 2.95 -7.38
N LEU A 36 -6.97 4.04 -6.86
CA LEU A 36 -5.54 4.34 -6.99
C LEU A 36 -4.70 3.24 -6.32
N CYS A 37 -5.15 2.74 -5.17
CA CYS A 37 -4.51 1.65 -4.45
C CYS A 37 -4.43 0.36 -5.27
N LEU A 38 -5.57 -0.05 -5.81
CA LEU A 38 -5.68 -1.24 -6.68
C LEU A 38 -4.87 -1.05 -7.96
N SER A 39 -4.88 0.15 -8.54
CA SER A 39 -4.15 0.46 -9.77
C SER A 39 -2.64 0.37 -9.57
N TYR A 40 -2.09 0.99 -8.50
CA TYR A 40 -0.66 0.88 -8.25
C TYR A 40 -0.27 -0.56 -7.90
N SER A 41 -1.12 -1.30 -7.16
CA SER A 41 -0.85 -2.69 -6.79
C SER A 41 -0.81 -3.59 -8.02
N ALA A 42 -1.75 -3.40 -8.95
CA ALA A 42 -1.75 -4.09 -10.23
C ALA A 42 -0.51 -3.74 -11.07
N CYS A 43 -0.10 -2.46 -11.10
CA CYS A 43 1.13 -2.04 -11.77
C CYS A 43 2.37 -2.69 -11.13
N ALA A 44 2.45 -2.72 -9.80
CA ALA A 44 3.56 -3.36 -9.08
C ALA A 44 3.65 -4.86 -9.37
N ALA A 45 2.51 -5.57 -9.39
CA ALA A 45 2.46 -6.98 -9.75
C ALA A 45 2.84 -7.22 -11.21
N ALA A 46 2.27 -6.44 -12.14
CA ALA A 46 2.58 -6.55 -13.57
C ALA A 46 4.05 -6.23 -13.88
N GLY A 47 4.60 -5.18 -13.26
CA GLY A 47 6.02 -4.84 -13.33
C GLY A 47 6.89 -5.97 -12.80
N SER A 48 6.51 -6.59 -11.68
CA SER A 48 7.24 -7.74 -11.11
C SER A 48 7.21 -8.94 -12.05
N ILE A 49 6.06 -9.27 -12.63
CA ILE A 49 5.94 -10.36 -13.61
C ILE A 49 6.81 -10.08 -14.85
N HIS A 50 6.74 -8.85 -15.39
CA HIS A 50 7.53 -8.46 -16.56
C HIS A 50 9.03 -8.50 -16.28
N ALA A 51 9.46 -7.96 -15.15
CA ALA A 51 10.85 -8.00 -14.71
C ALA A 51 11.30 -9.45 -14.50
N GLY A 52 10.51 -10.26 -13.81
CA GLY A 52 10.81 -11.67 -13.57
C GLY A 52 11.04 -12.46 -14.86
N THR A 53 10.22 -12.25 -15.89
CA THR A 53 10.39 -12.94 -17.18
C THR A 53 11.67 -12.55 -17.93
N ASN A 54 12.19 -11.34 -17.69
CA ASN A 54 13.36 -10.80 -18.40
C ASN A 54 14.64 -10.73 -17.55
N ALA A 55 14.59 -11.09 -16.26
CA ALA A 55 15.69 -10.93 -15.30
C ALA A 55 16.66 -12.14 -15.24
N PRO A 56 17.92 -11.92 -14.82
CA PRO A 56 18.92 -12.98 -14.65
C PRO A 56 18.56 -13.95 -13.50
N GLN A 57 19.36 -15.01 -13.34
CA GLN A 57 19.10 -16.11 -12.40
C GLN A 57 18.72 -15.62 -10.99
N ARG A 58 17.58 -16.14 -10.51
CA ARG A 58 17.00 -15.78 -9.21
C ARG A 58 17.56 -16.67 -8.13
N ASP A 59 17.93 -16.06 -7.02
CA ASP A 59 18.38 -16.81 -5.84
C ASP A 59 17.24 -16.91 -4.83
N TYR A 60 16.95 -18.14 -4.40
CA TYR A 60 15.99 -18.46 -3.33
C TYR A 60 16.67 -19.16 -2.15
N SER A 61 18.01 -19.18 -2.15
CA SER A 61 18.81 -19.65 -1.03
C SER A 61 18.46 -18.83 0.20
N ARG A 62 18.42 -19.47 1.37
CA ARG A 62 18.09 -18.80 2.63
C ARG A 62 19.30 -18.00 3.12
N PRO A 63 19.30 -16.65 3.01
CA PRO A 63 20.41 -15.85 3.47
C PRO A 63 20.44 -15.77 4.99
N GLY A 64 21.55 -15.24 5.50
CA GLY A 64 21.68 -14.84 6.90
C GLY A 64 21.92 -16.01 7.86
N ASN A 65 22.50 -15.65 9.00
CA ASN A 65 22.76 -16.57 10.10
C ASN A 65 21.46 -16.84 10.89
N GLY A 66 21.49 -17.75 11.86
CA GLY A 66 20.32 -18.07 12.69
C GLY A 66 19.69 -16.84 13.37
N GLN A 67 20.52 -15.86 13.76
CA GLN A 67 20.08 -14.62 14.39
C GLN A 67 19.37 -13.69 13.39
N ASP A 68 19.93 -13.47 12.20
CA ASP A 68 19.31 -12.63 11.16
C ASP A 68 17.94 -13.18 10.75
N ARG A 69 17.81 -14.50 10.70
CA ARG A 69 16.53 -15.18 10.41
C ARG A 69 15.50 -14.94 11.50
N LEU A 70 15.90 -14.97 12.77
CA LEU A 70 15.00 -14.69 13.89
C LEU A 70 14.52 -13.24 13.86
N PHE A 71 15.43 -12.28 13.70
CA PHE A 71 15.06 -10.87 13.60
C PHE A 71 14.21 -10.58 12.35
N GLY A 72 14.52 -11.21 11.21
CA GLY A 72 13.70 -11.13 10.00
C GLY A 72 12.29 -11.68 10.21
N ALA A 73 12.15 -12.82 10.91
CA ALA A 73 10.84 -13.39 11.23
C ALA A 73 10.03 -12.47 12.16
N LEU A 74 10.66 -11.92 13.20
CA LEU A 74 10.01 -10.95 14.11
C LEU A 74 9.57 -9.68 13.37
N ASN A 75 10.41 -9.18 12.46
CA ASN A 75 10.09 -8.03 11.63
C ASN A 75 8.91 -8.33 10.70
N ALA A 76 8.88 -9.49 10.05
CA ALA A 76 7.77 -9.92 9.21
C ALA A 76 6.45 -10.03 10.01
N ILE A 77 6.50 -10.62 11.22
CA ILE A 77 5.33 -10.68 12.11
C ILE A 77 4.86 -9.26 12.48
N ALA A 78 5.78 -8.36 12.82
CA ALA A 78 5.43 -6.97 13.15
C ALA A 78 4.77 -6.25 11.96
N ILE A 79 5.30 -6.40 10.75
CA ILE A 79 4.71 -5.81 9.53
C ILE A 79 3.30 -6.36 9.29
N ILE A 80 3.10 -7.68 9.40
CA ILE A 80 1.77 -8.31 9.23
C ILE A 80 0.81 -7.81 10.31
N ALA A 81 1.25 -7.77 11.58
CA ALA A 81 0.45 -7.31 12.70
C ALA A 81 0.03 -5.84 12.52
N THR A 82 0.93 -4.95 12.11
CA THR A 82 0.61 -3.54 11.84
C THR A 82 -0.29 -3.37 10.61
N THR A 83 -0.11 -4.21 9.57
CA THR A 83 -0.91 -4.14 8.34
C THR A 83 -2.38 -4.48 8.59
N TYR A 84 -2.66 -5.53 9.38
CA TYR A 84 -4.02 -5.99 9.65
C TYR A 84 -4.59 -5.47 10.98
N GLY A 85 -3.75 -5.01 11.91
CA GLY A 85 -4.11 -4.47 13.22
C GLY A 85 -4.72 -3.07 13.17
N ASN A 86 -5.70 -2.85 12.30
CA ASN A 86 -6.43 -1.59 12.24
C ASN A 86 -7.58 -1.61 13.26
N GLY A 87 -7.72 -0.55 14.07
CA GLY A 87 -8.82 -0.36 15.04
C GLY A 87 -10.23 -0.25 14.43
N ILE A 88 -10.33 -0.40 13.11
CA ILE A 88 -11.57 -0.28 12.34
C ILE A 88 -12.57 -1.40 12.70
N ILE A 89 -12.13 -2.62 13.01
CA ILE A 89 -13.06 -3.72 13.36
C ILE A 89 -13.87 -3.36 14.62
N PRO A 90 -13.25 -2.98 15.76
CA PRO A 90 -13.97 -2.47 16.92
C PRO A 90 -14.89 -1.27 16.61
N GLU A 91 -14.45 -0.31 15.80
CA GLU A 91 -15.25 0.88 15.44
C GLU A 91 -16.51 0.50 14.62
N ILE A 92 -16.38 -0.42 13.66
CA ILE A 92 -17.50 -0.96 12.90
C ILE A 92 -18.46 -1.68 13.85
N GLN A 93 -17.95 -2.48 14.78
CA GLN A 93 -18.78 -3.20 15.75
C GLN A 93 -19.51 -2.25 16.71
N ALA A 94 -18.91 -1.13 17.08
CA ALA A 94 -19.51 -0.12 17.95
C ALA A 94 -20.60 0.72 17.24
N THR A 95 -20.51 0.86 15.91
CA THR A 95 -21.42 1.70 15.11
C THR A 95 -22.51 0.90 14.38
N ALA A 96 -22.25 -0.37 14.09
CA ALA A 96 -23.20 -1.27 13.45
C ALA A 96 -24.35 -1.63 14.40
N ALA A 97 -25.57 -1.16 14.12
CA ALA A 97 -26.75 -1.60 14.84
C ALA A 97 -26.88 -3.14 14.78
N PRO A 98 -26.98 -3.84 15.91
CA PRO A 98 -27.19 -5.28 15.91
C PRO A 98 -28.53 -5.63 15.22
N PRO A 99 -28.60 -6.71 14.43
CA PRO A 99 -27.53 -7.63 14.09
C PRO A 99 -26.71 -7.17 12.87
N VAL A 100 -25.39 -7.39 12.89
CA VAL A 100 -24.48 -7.19 11.75
C VAL A 100 -24.68 -8.30 10.70
N THR A 101 -25.92 -8.67 10.40
CA THR A 101 -26.27 -9.75 9.48
C THR A 101 -26.80 -9.20 8.16
N GLY A 102 -26.63 -9.96 7.08
CA GLY A 102 -27.10 -9.58 5.75
C GLY A 102 -26.05 -8.88 4.90
N LYS A 103 -26.39 -7.71 4.31
CA LYS A 103 -25.59 -7.05 3.26
C LYS A 103 -24.27 -6.47 3.78
N MET A 104 -24.24 -5.97 5.02
CA MET A 104 -23.06 -5.30 5.59
C MET A 104 -21.92 -6.28 5.89
N PHE A 105 -22.23 -7.48 6.41
CA PHE A 105 -21.24 -8.54 6.62
C PHE A 105 -20.63 -9.02 5.30
N LYS A 106 -21.44 -9.19 4.26
CA LYS A 106 -20.93 -9.54 2.91
C LYS A 106 -19.99 -8.47 2.36
N GLY A 107 -20.31 -7.19 2.56
CA GLY A 107 -19.44 -6.08 2.20
C GLY A 107 -18.10 -6.10 2.95
N LEU A 108 -18.14 -6.40 4.26
CA LEU A 108 -16.94 -6.54 5.07
C LEU A 108 -16.07 -7.71 4.61
N CYS A 109 -16.66 -8.89 4.38
CA CYS A 109 -15.95 -10.05 3.85
C CYS A 109 -15.34 -9.76 2.48
N LEU A 110 -16.07 -9.09 1.58
CA LEU A 110 -15.55 -8.69 0.27
C LEU A 110 -14.37 -7.74 0.40
N CYS A 111 -14.45 -6.74 1.29
CA CYS A 111 -13.36 -5.81 1.56
C CYS A 111 -12.08 -6.56 1.99
N TYR A 112 -12.18 -7.44 2.99
CA TYR A 112 -11.05 -8.24 3.43
C TYR A 112 -10.52 -9.18 2.34
N ALA A 113 -11.39 -9.78 1.54
CA ALA A 113 -10.98 -10.61 0.42
C ALA A 113 -10.18 -9.80 -0.62
N VAL A 114 -10.62 -8.59 -0.96
CA VAL A 114 -9.89 -7.69 -1.87
C VAL A 114 -8.53 -7.29 -1.28
N VAL A 115 -8.47 -6.96 0.01
CA VAL A 115 -7.19 -6.62 0.69
C VAL A 115 -6.23 -7.80 0.62
N VAL A 116 -6.66 -8.99 1.06
CA VAL A 116 -5.83 -10.20 1.07
C VAL A 116 -5.34 -10.53 -0.34
N THR A 117 -6.25 -10.59 -1.32
CA THR A 117 -5.87 -10.91 -2.71
C THR A 117 -4.88 -9.91 -3.30
N THR A 118 -5.05 -8.62 -3.02
CA THR A 118 -4.13 -7.57 -3.50
C THR A 118 -2.75 -7.71 -2.88
N PHE A 119 -2.65 -7.86 -1.55
CA PHE A 119 -1.38 -8.00 -0.85
C PHE A 119 -0.63 -9.26 -1.25
N PHE A 120 -1.32 -10.40 -1.30
CA PHE A 120 -0.71 -11.66 -1.71
C PHE A 120 -0.29 -11.64 -3.18
N SER A 121 -1.07 -11.01 -4.08
CA SER A 121 -0.70 -10.88 -5.48
C SER A 121 0.63 -10.13 -5.66
N VAL A 122 0.78 -8.98 -4.99
CA VAL A 122 2.02 -8.18 -5.04
C VAL A 122 3.18 -8.92 -4.37
N ALA A 123 2.95 -9.51 -3.20
CA ALA A 123 4.00 -10.23 -2.45
C ALA A 123 4.52 -11.46 -3.21
N ILE A 124 3.62 -12.29 -3.75
CA ILE A 124 3.98 -13.50 -4.50
C ILE A 124 4.71 -13.11 -5.80
N SER A 125 4.16 -12.17 -6.57
CA SER A 125 4.78 -11.76 -7.84
C SER A 125 6.14 -11.07 -7.62
N GLY A 126 6.27 -10.21 -6.61
CA GLY A 126 7.53 -9.56 -6.25
C GLY A 126 8.58 -10.55 -5.77
N TYR A 127 8.25 -11.42 -4.82
CA TYR A 127 9.20 -12.43 -4.33
C TYR A 127 9.56 -13.45 -5.41
N TRP A 128 8.62 -13.83 -6.27
CA TRP A 128 8.92 -14.69 -7.42
C TRP A 128 9.82 -14.01 -8.46
N ALA A 129 9.74 -12.69 -8.62
CA ALA A 129 10.56 -11.96 -9.58
C ALA A 129 11.99 -11.70 -9.07
N PHE A 130 12.13 -11.31 -7.81
CA PHE A 130 13.40 -10.84 -7.24
C PHE A 130 14.05 -11.82 -6.26
N GLY A 131 13.31 -12.84 -5.81
CA GLY A 131 13.78 -13.84 -4.86
C GLY A 131 14.30 -13.18 -3.58
N ASN A 132 15.47 -13.63 -3.17
CA ASN A 132 16.10 -13.17 -1.95
C ASN A 132 16.63 -11.71 -1.99
N ARG A 133 16.68 -11.10 -3.18
CA ARG A 133 17.08 -9.68 -3.33
C ARG A 133 15.90 -8.72 -3.19
N ALA A 134 14.70 -9.23 -2.92
CA ALA A 134 13.50 -8.44 -2.76
C ALA A 134 13.66 -7.37 -1.65
N GLN A 135 13.61 -6.11 -2.04
CA GLN A 135 13.63 -4.94 -1.18
C GLN A 135 12.26 -4.71 -0.54
N GLY A 136 12.25 -4.11 0.66
CA GLY A 136 11.02 -3.79 1.40
C GLY A 136 10.09 -2.79 0.68
N TYR A 137 10.62 -1.96 -0.20
CA TYR A 137 9.84 -1.12 -1.10
C TYR A 137 9.81 -1.73 -2.50
N VAL A 138 8.61 -2.14 -2.96
CA VAL A 138 8.46 -2.92 -4.20
C VAL A 138 9.05 -2.20 -5.41
N LEU A 139 8.86 -0.88 -5.53
CA LEU A 139 9.36 -0.15 -6.70
C LEU A 139 10.89 -0.04 -6.75
N ALA A 140 11.57 -0.07 -5.60
CA ALA A 140 13.03 -0.09 -5.56
C ALA A 140 13.63 -1.36 -6.17
N ASN A 141 12.84 -2.44 -6.29
CA ASN A 141 13.31 -3.67 -6.94
C ASN A 141 13.50 -3.53 -8.46
N PHE A 142 12.90 -2.50 -9.08
CA PHE A 142 12.99 -2.30 -10.52
C PHE A 142 14.21 -1.47 -10.94
N ASP A 143 14.85 -0.79 -9.99
CA ASP A 143 16.09 -0.05 -10.19
C ASP A 143 17.27 -0.99 -9.91
N LEU A 144 18.08 -1.27 -10.94
CA LEU A 144 19.32 -2.04 -10.77
C LEU A 144 20.47 -1.12 -10.35
N GLU A 145 21.44 -1.68 -9.63
CA GLU A 145 22.65 -0.96 -9.18
C GLU A 145 23.48 -0.39 -10.35
N ASP A 146 23.39 -1.00 -11.54
CA ASP A 146 24.07 -0.54 -12.76
C ASP A 146 23.36 0.65 -13.46
N GLY A 147 22.27 1.18 -12.89
CA GLY A 147 21.50 2.29 -13.46
C GLY A 147 20.54 1.92 -14.59
N THR A 148 20.44 0.63 -14.93
CA THR A 148 19.44 0.10 -15.87
C THR A 148 18.14 -0.23 -15.15
N THR A 149 17.00 0.16 -15.71
CA THR A 149 15.68 -0.14 -15.14
C THR A 149 15.08 -1.37 -15.80
N LEU A 150 14.61 -2.35 -15.01
CA LEU A 150 13.96 -3.58 -15.52
C LEU A 150 12.60 -3.31 -16.20
N VAL A 151 12.05 -2.12 -15.97
CA VAL A 151 10.74 -1.67 -16.47
C VAL A 151 10.92 -0.25 -17.02
N PRO A 152 10.14 0.20 -18.03
CA PRO A 152 10.28 1.54 -18.57
C PRO A 152 10.19 2.65 -17.51
N LYS A 153 11.05 3.67 -17.60
CA LYS A 153 11.08 4.79 -16.63
C LYS A 153 9.74 5.52 -16.47
N TRP A 154 8.98 5.65 -17.56
CA TRP A 154 7.65 6.26 -17.51
C TRP A 154 6.67 5.44 -16.64
N PHE A 155 6.80 4.12 -16.62
CA PHE A 155 5.96 3.23 -15.84
C PHE A 155 6.26 3.36 -14.35
N LEU A 156 7.54 3.45 -13.98
CA LEU A 156 7.96 3.72 -12.61
C LEU A 156 7.49 5.09 -12.14
N ALA A 157 7.65 6.12 -12.98
CA ALA A 157 7.16 7.46 -12.68
C ALA A 157 5.63 7.47 -12.48
N MET A 158 4.88 6.85 -13.38
CA MET A 158 3.42 6.73 -13.27
C MET A 158 3.01 6.01 -11.99
N THR A 159 3.62 4.86 -11.68
CA THR A 159 3.28 4.06 -10.49
C THR A 159 3.59 4.83 -9.21
N THR A 160 4.71 5.56 -9.18
CA THR A 160 5.08 6.43 -8.06
C THR A 160 4.08 7.56 -7.88
N LEU A 161 3.64 8.20 -8.97
CA LEU A 161 2.60 9.24 -8.92
C LEU A 161 1.27 8.69 -8.39
N LEU A 162 0.86 7.49 -8.81
CA LEU A 162 -0.34 6.83 -8.28
C LEU A 162 -0.22 6.60 -6.77
N THR A 163 0.95 6.13 -6.28
CA THR A 163 1.21 5.95 -4.85
C THR A 163 1.18 7.27 -4.09
N LEU A 164 1.75 8.35 -4.63
CA LEU A 164 1.73 9.67 -4.00
C LEU A 164 0.33 10.27 -3.94
N LEU A 165 -0.43 10.19 -5.03
CA LEU A 165 -1.83 10.61 -5.06
C LEU A 165 -2.67 9.80 -4.09
N GLN A 166 -2.41 8.49 -3.99
CA GLN A 166 -3.09 7.63 -3.05
C GLN A 166 -2.81 8.01 -1.60
N LEU A 167 -1.54 8.26 -1.28
CA LEU A 167 -1.11 8.68 0.04
C LEU A 167 -1.70 10.05 0.42
N ALA A 168 -1.80 10.97 -0.55
CA ALA A 168 -2.48 12.24 -0.37
C ALA A 168 -3.98 12.06 -0.06
N ALA A 169 -4.69 11.23 -0.84
CA ALA A 169 -6.11 10.96 -0.64
C ALA A 169 -6.40 10.34 0.75
N VAL A 170 -5.59 9.37 1.19
CA VAL A 170 -5.71 8.77 2.53
C VAL A 170 -5.37 9.79 3.62
N GLY A 171 -4.34 10.61 3.41
CA GLY A 171 -3.95 11.67 4.35
C GLY A 171 -5.10 12.65 4.62
N VAL A 172 -5.80 13.10 3.58
CA VAL A 172 -6.96 13.98 3.71
C VAL A 172 -8.06 13.34 4.57
N VAL A 173 -8.36 12.06 4.32
CA VAL A 173 -9.39 11.33 5.08
C VAL A 173 -9.01 11.20 6.56
N ARG A 174 -7.71 11.05 6.88
CA ARG A 174 -7.24 10.92 8.26
C ARG A 174 -7.10 12.24 9.01
N ILE A 175 -6.77 13.33 8.31
CA ILE A 175 -6.59 14.66 8.92
C ILE A 175 -7.95 15.34 9.14
N THR A 176 -8.95 15.05 8.32
CA THR A 176 -10.30 15.59 8.51
C THR A 176 -10.93 14.99 9.77
N PRO A 177 -11.25 15.79 10.80
CA PRO A 177 -11.79 15.26 12.04
C PRO A 177 -13.15 14.61 11.77
N THR A 178 -13.27 13.31 12.05
CA THR A 178 -14.54 12.56 12.07
C THR A 178 -15.44 12.94 13.27
N GLY A 179 -15.21 14.11 13.89
CA GLY A 179 -15.84 14.56 15.13
C GLY A 179 -17.23 15.17 14.98
N SER A 180 -17.86 15.16 13.81
CA SER A 180 -19.24 15.67 13.65
C SER A 180 -20.34 14.62 13.89
N PHE A 181 -20.02 13.50 14.54
CA PHE A 181 -21.00 12.49 14.99
C PHE A 181 -21.60 12.80 16.37
N HIS A 182 -21.76 14.08 16.70
CA HIS A 182 -22.68 14.53 17.74
C HIS A 182 -23.53 15.66 17.14
N VAL A 183 -24.68 15.31 16.58
CA VAL A 183 -26.04 15.71 17.03
C VAL A 183 -27.03 14.67 16.50
#